data_AF-A0A538TYW2-F1
#
_entry.id   AF-A0A538TYW2-F1
#
_cell.length_a   1.000
_cell.length_b   1.000
_cell.length_c   1.000
_cell.angle_alpha   90.00
_cell.angle_beta   90.00
_cell.angle_gamma   90.00
#
_symmetry.space_group_name_H-M   'P 1'
#
loop_
_entity.id
_entity.type
_entity.pdbx_description
1 polymer ?
#
loop_
_entity_poly.entity_id
_entity_poly.type
_entity_poly.pdbx_seq_one_letter_code
_entity_poly.pdbx_strand_id
1 'polypeptide(L)'
;MATAPARERILTVSELNRRIKGALEESFPGLWVRGEITDWKKSSTGHFYFCLKDRFAQIEVVLYSKERMRLRFDPTNGMAVDAYGRVSAYEPRGKCQLVVETMRPAGMGDRLLALEELKKKLQAEGLFDAARKRPLPRFPRRVGLVTSPVGAAIRDLVKVLRARWPAIEIVLAPVRVQGPGAAQE
;
A
#
# COMPACT_ATOMS: atom_id res chain seq x y z
N MET A 1 -37.82 41.87 -12.27
CA MET A 1 -36.75 42.86 -12.03
C MET A 1 -35.46 42.24 -12.54
N ALA A 2 -34.94 42.74 -13.66
CA ALA A 2 -33.68 42.27 -14.24
C ALA A 2 -32.52 42.80 -13.39
N THR A 3 -31.74 41.91 -12.81
CA THR A 3 -30.50 42.22 -12.12
C THR A 3 -29.54 42.83 -13.13
N ALA A 4 -29.15 44.09 -12.95
CA ALA A 4 -28.12 44.74 -13.76
C ALA A 4 -26.85 43.86 -13.78
N PRO A 5 -26.18 43.68 -14.93
CA PRO A 5 -24.94 42.92 -14.97
C PRO A 5 -23.96 43.59 -14.00
N ALA A 6 -23.45 42.82 -13.04
CA ALA A 6 -22.41 43.27 -12.14
C ALA A 6 -21.26 43.83 -12.99
N ARG A 7 -20.71 45.00 -12.62
CA ARG A 7 -19.56 45.65 -13.30
C ARG A 7 -18.65 44.58 -13.92
N GLU A 8 -18.65 44.49 -15.24
CA GLU A 8 -17.99 43.39 -15.97
C GLU A 8 -16.48 43.53 -15.81
N ARG A 9 -15.95 42.98 -14.72
CA ARG A 9 -14.51 42.88 -14.51
C ARG A 9 -14.00 41.77 -15.43
N ILE A 10 -13.45 42.16 -16.57
CA ILE A 10 -12.76 41.25 -17.48
C ILE A 10 -11.50 40.74 -16.80
N LEU A 11 -11.37 39.42 -16.69
CA LEU A 11 -10.18 38.76 -16.15
C LEU A 11 -9.28 38.34 -17.30
N THR A 12 -7.97 38.48 -17.10
CA THR A 12 -6.98 37.80 -17.94
C THR A 12 -7.03 36.29 -17.73
N VAL A 13 -6.58 35.51 -18.73
CA VAL A 13 -6.50 34.05 -18.63
C VAL A 13 -5.66 33.60 -17.41
N SER A 14 -4.56 34.32 -17.14
CA SER A 14 -3.70 34.04 -15.98
C SER A 14 -4.40 34.32 -14.65
N GLU A 15 -5.20 35.39 -14.56
CA GLU A 15 -6.01 35.66 -13.36
C GLU A 15 -7.09 34.58 -13.16
N LEU A 16 -7.75 34.15 -14.23
CA LEU A 16 -8.74 33.07 -14.16
C LEU A 16 -8.10 31.77 -13.67
N ASN A 17 -6.98 31.35 -14.26
CA ASN A 17 -6.30 30.11 -13.87
C ASN A 17 -5.79 30.16 -12.42
N ARG A 18 -5.31 31.32 -11.96
CA ARG A 18 -4.91 31.52 -10.57
C ARG A 18 -6.09 31.35 -9.61
N ARG A 19 -7.26 31.89 -9.97
CA ARG A 19 -8.49 31.72 -9.17
C ARG A 19 -8.97 30.27 -9.17
N ILE A 20 -8.94 29.58 -10.31
CA ILE A 20 -9.29 28.15 -10.40
C ILE A 20 -8.40 27.33 -9.49
N LYS A 21 -7.09 27.53 -9.55
CA LYS A 21 -6.14 26.84 -8.67
C LYS A 21 -6.46 27.07 -7.20
N GLY A 22 -6.68 28.32 -6.80
CA GLY A 22 -7.04 28.65 -5.42
C GLY A 22 -8.32 27.96 -4.96
N ALA A 23 -9.37 27.98 -5.78
CA ALA A 23 -10.64 27.32 -5.47
C ALA A 23 -10.50 25.79 -5.36
N LEU A 24 -9.68 25.16 -6.20
CA LEU A 24 -9.40 23.72 -6.13
C LEU A 24 -8.64 23.36 -4.85
N GLU A 25 -7.57 24.10 -4.55
CA GLU A 25 -6.73 23.84 -3.38
C GLU A 25 -7.50 24.07 -2.06
N GLU A 26 -8.47 24.98 -2.05
CA GLU A 26 -9.37 25.21 -0.91
C GLU A 26 -10.45 24.12 -0.79
N SER A 27 -11.07 23.71 -1.91
CA SER A 27 -12.19 22.76 -1.90
C SER A 27 -11.74 21.31 -1.67
N PHE A 28 -10.50 20.98 -2.01
CA PHE A 28 -9.97 19.62 -1.95
C PHE A 28 -8.74 19.58 -1.03
N PRO A 29 -8.94 19.59 0.30
CA PRO A 29 -7.85 19.25 1.21
C PRO A 29 -7.35 17.83 0.91
N GLY A 30 -6.13 17.51 1.37
CA GLY A 30 -5.45 16.26 1.04
C GLY A 30 -6.37 15.03 1.08
N LEU A 31 -6.43 14.29 -0.02
CA LEU A 31 -7.40 13.21 -0.24
C LEU A 31 -6.76 11.98 -0.87
N TRP A 32 -7.43 10.84 -0.72
CA TRP A 32 -7.06 9.58 -1.35
C TRP A 32 -7.85 9.38 -2.64
N VAL A 33 -7.14 9.06 -3.73
CA VAL A 33 -7.70 8.68 -5.03
C VAL A 33 -7.25 7.26 -5.37
N ARG A 34 -8.19 6.42 -5.81
CA ARG A 34 -7.88 5.09 -6.35
C ARG A 34 -7.88 5.14 -7.87
N GLY A 35 -6.89 4.50 -8.49
CA GLY A 35 -6.84 4.37 -9.94
C GLY A 35 -5.72 3.44 -10.41
N GLU A 36 -5.77 3.09 -11.68
CA GLU A 36 -4.69 2.40 -12.38
C GLU A 36 -3.70 3.41 -12.94
N ILE A 37 -2.40 3.15 -12.74
CA ILE A 37 -1.33 3.97 -13.30
C ILE A 37 -1.23 3.75 -14.81
N THR A 38 -1.24 4.84 -15.59
CA THR A 38 -0.86 4.85 -17.01
C THR A 38 0.15 5.94 -17.31
N ASP A 39 0.84 5.83 -18.45
CA ASP A 39 1.80 6.82 -18.92
C ASP A 39 2.91 7.19 -17.92
N TRP A 40 3.36 6.22 -17.12
CA TRP A 40 4.44 6.40 -16.15
C TRP A 40 5.75 6.88 -16.79
N LYS A 41 6.08 8.16 -16.58
CA LYS A 41 7.24 8.84 -17.19
C LYS A 41 8.06 9.59 -16.16
N LYS A 42 9.37 9.40 -16.20
CA LYS A 42 10.34 10.16 -15.39
C LYS A 42 10.85 11.37 -16.18
N SER A 43 10.87 12.54 -15.57
CA SER A 43 11.49 13.75 -16.13
C SER A 43 13.00 13.76 -15.94
N SER A 44 13.69 14.64 -16.67
CA SER A 44 15.12 14.92 -16.50
C SER A 44 15.46 15.39 -15.09
N THR A 45 14.54 16.09 -14.41
CA THR A 45 14.68 16.53 -13.01
C THR A 45 14.40 15.43 -11.98
N GLY A 46 13.98 14.25 -12.41
CA GLY A 46 13.69 13.09 -11.55
C GLY A 46 12.28 13.06 -10.95
N HIS A 47 11.39 13.98 -11.35
CA HIS A 47 9.96 13.90 -11.02
C HIS A 47 9.27 12.88 -11.93
N PHE A 48 8.12 12.39 -11.49
CA PHE A 48 7.32 11.44 -12.24
C PHE A 48 5.99 12.08 -12.61
N TYR A 49 5.63 11.89 -13.88
CA TYR A 49 4.37 12.33 -14.46
C TYR A 49 3.66 11.10 -15.00
N PHE A 50 2.41 10.94 -14.65
CA PHE A 50 1.60 9.77 -15.03
C PHE A 50 0.12 10.15 -14.93
N CYS A 51 -0.76 9.25 -15.33
CA CYS A 51 -2.19 9.40 -15.13
C CYS A 51 -2.70 8.32 -14.17
N LEU A 52 -3.68 8.68 -13.35
CA LEU A 52 -4.54 7.71 -12.68
C LEU A 52 -5.85 7.66 -13.44
N LYS A 53 -6.25 6.47 -13.87
CA LYS A 53 -7.53 6.24 -14.55
C LYS A 53 -8.40 5.26 -13.76
N ASP A 54 -9.70 5.41 -13.92
CA ASP A 54 -10.69 4.38 -13.62
C ASP A 54 -11.47 4.01 -14.90
N ARG A 55 -12.68 3.46 -14.75
CA ARG A 55 -13.52 3.06 -15.89
C ARG A 55 -14.05 4.25 -16.70
N PHE A 56 -14.21 5.42 -16.09
CA PHE A 56 -14.96 6.54 -16.64
C PHE A 56 -14.14 7.82 -16.78
N ALA A 57 -13.06 7.96 -16.00
CA ALA A 57 -12.29 9.19 -15.91
C ALA A 57 -10.79 8.93 -15.74
N GLN A 58 -10.01 9.97 -15.99
CA GLN A 58 -8.59 10.00 -15.69
C GLN A 58 -8.17 11.38 -15.19
N ILE A 59 -7.09 11.43 -14.42
CA ILE A 59 -6.48 12.66 -13.92
C ILE A 59 -4.96 12.62 -14.10
N GLU A 60 -4.38 13.74 -14.53
CA GLU A 60 -2.92 13.91 -14.60
C GLU A 60 -2.33 13.98 -13.18
N VAL A 61 -1.19 13.34 -12.97
CA VAL A 61 -0.58 13.19 -11.66
C VAL A 61 0.89 13.58 -11.71
N VAL A 62 1.33 14.32 -10.69
CA VAL A 62 2.71 14.69 -10.47
C VAL A 62 3.18 14.07 -9.16
N LEU A 63 4.29 13.35 -9.22
CA LEU A 63 5.01 12.82 -8.06
C LEU A 63 6.42 13.38 -8.06
N TYR A 64 6.71 14.26 -7.12
CA TYR A 64 8.04 14.84 -6.97
C TYR A 64 9.07 13.79 -6.53
N SER A 65 10.35 14.06 -6.81
CA SER A 65 11.44 13.10 -6.61
C SER A 65 11.62 12.75 -5.13
N LYS A 66 11.44 13.73 -4.24
CA LYS A 66 11.53 13.57 -2.78
C LYS A 66 10.44 12.62 -2.25
N GLU A 67 9.22 12.79 -2.72
CA GLU A 67 8.07 11.94 -2.38
C GLU A 67 8.24 10.54 -3.00
N ARG A 68 8.71 10.45 -4.24
CA ARG A 68 9.05 9.17 -4.88
C ARG A 68 10.04 8.35 -4.07
N MET A 69 11.08 8.98 -3.52
CA MET A 69 12.10 8.30 -2.69
C MET A 69 11.54 7.75 -1.37
N ARG A 70 10.39 8.24 -0.91
CA ARG A 70 9.72 7.76 0.32
C ARG A 70 8.80 6.57 0.08
N LEU A 71 8.46 6.26 -1.18
CA LEU A 71 7.63 5.11 -1.49
C LEU A 71 8.39 3.81 -1.23
N ARG A 72 7.73 2.87 -0.54
CA ARG A 72 8.27 1.54 -0.21
C ARG A 72 8.07 0.50 -1.31
N PHE A 73 7.65 0.93 -2.50
CA PHE A 73 7.42 0.07 -3.65
C PHE A 73 7.79 0.82 -4.93
N ASP A 74 7.88 0.08 -6.04
CA ASP A 74 8.18 0.63 -7.36
C ASP A 74 6.91 0.66 -8.22
N PRO A 75 6.30 1.84 -8.45
CA PRO A 75 5.09 1.95 -9.25
C PRO A 75 5.37 1.71 -10.73
N THR A 76 4.47 1.01 -11.42
CA THR A 76 4.55 0.70 -12.85
C THR A 76 3.19 0.85 -13.54
N ASN A 77 3.20 0.98 -14.86
CA ASN A 77 1.96 1.01 -15.65
C ASN A 77 1.13 -0.26 -15.44
N GLY A 78 -0.19 -0.11 -15.37
CA GLY A 78 -1.15 -1.18 -15.12
C GLY A 78 -1.35 -1.51 -13.64
N MET A 79 -0.60 -0.89 -12.73
CA MET A 79 -0.76 -1.11 -11.30
C MET A 79 -1.91 -0.28 -10.74
N ALA A 80 -2.84 -0.94 -10.04
CA ALA A 80 -3.86 -0.27 -9.24
C ALA A 80 -3.24 0.25 -7.93
N VAL A 81 -3.43 1.53 -7.63
CA VAL A 81 -2.90 2.20 -6.44
C VAL A 81 -3.95 3.05 -5.74
N ASP A 82 -3.78 3.22 -4.43
CA ASP A 82 -4.37 4.32 -3.68
C ASP A 82 -3.30 5.41 -3.55
N ALA A 83 -3.57 6.60 -4.07
CA ALA A 83 -2.66 7.75 -4.04
C ALA A 83 -3.23 8.87 -3.14
N TYR A 84 -2.43 9.35 -2.20
CA TYR A 84 -2.76 10.48 -1.35
C TYR A 84 -2.07 11.74 -1.83
N GLY A 85 -2.81 12.83 -1.93
CA GLY A 85 -2.28 14.09 -2.41
C GLY A 85 -3.30 15.21 -2.40
N ARG A 86 -2.92 16.34 -3.01
CA ARG A 86 -3.76 17.53 -3.14
C ARG A 86 -4.09 17.80 -4.60
N VAL A 87 -5.32 18.22 -4.87
CA VAL A 87 -5.71 18.66 -6.21
C VAL A 87 -5.23 20.09 -6.40
N SER A 88 -4.58 20.35 -7.53
CA SER A 88 -4.09 21.67 -7.91
C SER A 88 -4.28 21.86 -9.43
N ALA A 89 -3.96 23.05 -9.93
CA ALA A 89 -3.96 23.34 -11.36
C ALA A 89 -2.62 23.88 -11.83
N TYR A 90 -2.15 23.41 -12.98
CA TYR A 90 -0.97 23.94 -13.64
C TYR A 90 -1.34 25.25 -14.35
N GLU A 91 -1.10 26.38 -13.65
CA GLU A 91 -1.51 27.73 -14.06
C GLU A 91 -1.24 28.08 -15.52
N PRO A 92 -0.07 27.75 -16.12
CA PRO A 92 0.21 28.11 -17.51
C PRO A 92 -0.70 27.43 -18.53
N ARG A 93 -1.28 26.25 -18.20
CA ARG A 93 -2.15 25.49 -19.11
C ARG A 93 -3.57 25.29 -18.58
N GLY A 94 -3.88 25.75 -17.37
CA GLY A 94 -5.20 25.58 -16.74
C GLY A 94 -5.59 24.12 -16.51
N LYS A 95 -4.63 23.18 -16.52
CA LYS A 95 -4.91 21.74 -16.36
C LYS A 95 -4.99 21.37 -14.89
N CYS A 96 -6.04 20.66 -14.50
CA CYS A 96 -6.15 20.06 -13.17
C CYS A 96 -5.21 18.86 -13.05
N GLN A 97 -4.57 18.74 -11.89
CA GLN A 97 -3.64 17.66 -11.59
C GLN A 97 -3.69 17.27 -10.12
N LEU A 98 -3.36 16.01 -9.83
CA LEU A 98 -3.14 15.54 -8.47
C LEU A 98 -1.63 15.62 -8.16
N VAL A 99 -1.28 16.37 -7.12
CA VAL A 99 0.09 16.39 -6.58
C VAL A 99 0.16 15.34 -5.47
N VAL A 100 0.84 14.23 -5.76
CA VAL A 100 0.89 13.08 -4.87
C VAL A 100 2.01 13.22 -3.84
N GLU A 101 1.65 13.00 -2.58
CA GLU A 101 2.56 12.99 -1.44
C GLU A 101 2.97 11.57 -1.04
N THR A 102 2.06 10.60 -1.18
CA THR A 102 2.34 9.17 -0.94
C THR A 102 1.39 8.27 -1.72
N MET A 103 1.80 7.02 -1.98
CA MET A 103 0.98 6.01 -2.64
C MET A 103 1.18 4.65 -1.99
N ARG A 104 0.21 3.77 -2.18
CA ARG A 104 0.29 2.35 -1.86
C ARG A 104 -0.40 1.50 -2.93
N PRO A 105 0.00 0.25 -3.14
CA PRO A 105 -0.78 -0.69 -3.94
C PRO A 105 -2.22 -0.77 -3.44
N ALA A 106 -3.19 -0.75 -4.37
CA ALA A 106 -4.60 -0.87 -4.03
C ALA A 106 -4.86 -2.20 -3.29
N GLY A 107 -5.78 -2.18 -2.32
CA GLY A 107 -6.11 -3.35 -1.50
C GLY A 107 -5.17 -3.64 -0.33
N MET A 108 -4.09 -2.86 -0.12
CA MET A 108 -3.31 -2.96 1.12
C MET A 108 -4.14 -2.59 2.37
N GLY A 109 -5.05 -1.62 2.26
CA GLY A 109 -5.97 -1.27 3.34
C GLY A 109 -6.87 -2.43 3.74
N ASP A 110 -7.45 -3.12 2.76
CA ASP A 110 -8.34 -4.27 2.97
C ASP A 110 -7.58 -5.44 3.63
N ARG A 111 -6.33 -5.68 3.23
CA ARG A 111 -5.48 -6.70 3.85
C ARG A 111 -5.11 -6.36 5.29
N LEU A 112 -4.86 -5.09 5.59
CA LEU A 112 -4.57 -4.65 6.95
C LEU A 112 -5.81 -4.77 7.85
N LEU A 113 -6.98 -4.35 7.35
CA LEU A 113 -8.26 -4.53 8.02
C LEU A 113 -8.53 -6.01 8.30
N ALA A 114 -8.40 -6.88 7.29
CA ALA A 114 -8.58 -8.32 7.45
C ALA A 114 -7.60 -8.93 8.47
N LEU A 115 -6.35 -8.46 8.50
CA LEU A 115 -5.37 -8.89 9.49
C LEU A 115 -5.76 -8.44 10.91
N GLU A 116 -6.22 -7.20 11.08
CA GLU A 116 -6.68 -6.68 12.36
C GLU A 116 -7.92 -7.42 12.87
N GLU A 117 -8.89 -7.68 11.99
CA GLU A 117 -10.08 -8.48 12.29
C GLU A 117 -9.70 -9.91 12.69
N LEU A 118 -8.82 -10.57 11.94
CA LEU A 118 -8.34 -11.90 12.27
C LEU A 118 -7.62 -11.92 13.62
N LYS A 119 -6.77 -10.92 13.90
CA LYS A 119 -6.07 -10.81 15.18
C LYS A 119 -7.05 -10.65 16.34
N LYS A 120 -8.07 -9.79 16.19
CA LYS A 120 -9.14 -9.62 17.19
C LYS A 120 -9.89 -10.93 17.42
N LYS A 121 -10.26 -11.64 16.35
CA LYS A 121 -10.93 -12.95 16.44
C LYS A 121 -10.09 -13.97 17.20
N LEU A 122 -8.84 -14.18 16.79
CA LEU A 122 -7.92 -15.14 17.44
C LEU A 122 -7.62 -14.75 18.90
N GLN A 123 -7.60 -13.45 19.20
CA GLN A 123 -7.46 -12.96 20.58
C GLN A 123 -8.71 -13.25 21.41
N ALA A 124 -9.91 -13.05 20.85
CA ALA A 124 -11.17 -13.40 21.51
C ALA A 124 -11.33 -14.91 21.73
N GLU A 125 -10.82 -15.75 20.83
CA GLU A 125 -10.72 -17.20 21.01
C GLU A 125 -9.72 -17.61 22.11
N GLY A 126 -8.98 -16.64 22.68
CA GLY A 126 -8.02 -16.86 23.76
C GLY A 126 -6.72 -17.53 23.29
N LEU A 127 -6.46 -17.61 21.98
CA LEU A 127 -5.28 -18.29 21.44
C LEU A 127 -3.96 -17.57 21.80
N PHE A 128 -4.04 -16.29 22.14
CA PHE A 128 -2.90 -15.49 22.60
C PHE A 128 -2.82 -15.30 24.11
N ASP A 129 -3.73 -15.92 24.86
CA ASP A 129 -3.79 -15.77 26.31
C ASP A 129 -2.48 -16.22 26.97
N ALA A 130 -1.92 -15.32 27.80
CA ALA A 130 -0.69 -15.60 28.53
C ALA A 130 -0.85 -16.81 29.46
N ALA A 131 -2.05 -17.05 30.00
CA ALA A 131 -2.35 -18.22 30.83
C ALA A 131 -2.20 -19.55 30.08
N ARG A 132 -2.32 -19.56 28.74
CA ARG A 132 -2.13 -20.76 27.91
C ARG A 132 -0.66 -21.01 27.55
N LYS A 133 0.22 -20.02 27.73
CA LYS A 133 1.64 -20.16 27.39
C LYS A 133 2.32 -21.06 28.42
N ARG A 134 2.95 -22.12 27.92
CA ARG A 134 3.73 -23.05 28.74
C ARG A 134 5.18 -22.58 28.79
N PRO A 135 5.86 -22.64 29.96
CA PRO A 135 7.27 -22.34 30.04
C PRO A 135 8.05 -23.32 29.16
N LEU A 136 8.99 -22.80 28.37
CA LEU A 136 9.83 -23.63 27.52
C LEU A 136 10.84 -24.41 28.39
N PRO A 137 11.09 -25.69 28.11
CA PRO A 137 12.11 -26.45 28.82
C PRO A 137 13.49 -25.85 28.50
N ARG A 138 14.32 -25.73 29.55
CA ARG A 138 15.69 -25.20 29.42
C ARG A 138 16.56 -26.03 28.47
N PHE A 139 16.33 -27.34 28.42
CA PHE A 139 17.02 -28.28 27.53
C PHE A 139 15.98 -29.15 26.81
N PRO A 140 15.45 -28.72 25.66
CA PRO A 140 14.47 -29.49 24.91
C PRO A 140 15.10 -30.79 24.38
N ARG A 141 14.47 -31.93 24.70
CA ARG A 141 14.88 -33.24 24.18
C ARG A 141 14.32 -33.51 22.79
N ARG A 142 13.16 -32.90 22.49
CA ARG A 142 12.41 -33.11 21.26
C ARG A 142 11.83 -31.79 20.76
N VAL A 143 11.85 -31.59 19.44
CA VAL A 143 11.22 -30.47 18.75
C VAL A 143 10.29 -31.00 17.67
N GLY A 144 9.02 -30.59 17.71
CA GLY A 144 8.05 -30.84 16.66
C GLY A 144 8.11 -29.75 15.59
N LEU A 145 8.17 -30.15 14.33
CA LEU A 145 8.14 -29.27 13.16
C LEU A 145 6.86 -29.52 12.38
N VAL A 146 6.07 -28.48 12.17
CA VAL A 146 4.86 -28.51 11.34
C VAL A 146 5.16 -27.68 10.09
N THR A 147 5.53 -28.33 8.99
CA THR A 147 5.97 -27.64 7.76
C THR A 147 5.92 -28.56 6.54
N SER A 148 6.11 -28.00 5.34
CA SER A 148 6.22 -28.80 4.11
C SER A 148 7.46 -29.70 4.17
N PRO A 149 7.34 -30.99 3.82
CA PRO A 149 8.48 -31.90 3.75
C PRO A 149 9.43 -31.54 2.59
N VAL A 150 8.95 -30.78 1.59
CA VAL A 150 9.70 -30.37 0.41
C VAL A 150 10.00 -28.87 0.52
N GLY A 151 11.23 -28.53 0.88
CA GLY A 151 11.67 -27.13 0.95
C GLY A 151 13.12 -26.96 1.44
N ALA A 152 13.72 -25.81 1.13
CA ALA A 152 15.02 -25.44 1.70
C ALA A 152 14.90 -25.15 3.21
N ALA A 153 13.77 -24.58 3.63
CA ALA A 153 13.53 -24.18 5.02
C ALA A 153 13.65 -25.33 6.02
N ILE A 154 13.11 -26.52 5.72
CA ILE A 154 13.24 -27.68 6.61
C ILE A 154 14.70 -28.15 6.72
N ARG A 155 15.45 -28.14 5.61
CA ARG A 155 16.86 -28.53 5.61
C ARG A 155 17.69 -27.57 6.44
N ASP A 156 17.46 -26.26 6.30
CA ASP A 156 18.13 -25.24 7.07
C ASP A 156 17.83 -25.37 8.56
N LEU A 157 16.56 -25.59 8.91
CA LEU A 157 16.15 -25.74 10.30
C LEU A 157 16.77 -26.98 10.95
N VAL A 158 16.74 -28.13 10.26
CA VAL A 158 17.37 -29.37 10.73
C VAL A 158 18.88 -29.20 10.88
N LYS A 159 19.54 -28.54 9.92
CA LYS A 159 20.99 -28.27 9.99
C LYS A 159 21.33 -27.40 11.19
N VAL A 160 20.59 -26.30 11.41
CA VAL A 160 20.83 -25.39 12.54
C VAL A 160 20.56 -26.07 13.88
N LEU A 161 19.46 -26.83 13.99
CA LEU A 161 19.11 -27.54 15.23
C LEU A 161 20.16 -28.59 15.59
N ARG A 162 20.60 -29.41 14.62
CA ARG A 162 21.64 -30.42 14.85
C ARG A 162 23.02 -29.82 15.13
N ALA A 163 23.35 -28.67 14.53
CA ALA A 163 24.59 -27.98 14.81
C ALA A 163 24.65 -27.43 16.25
N ARG A 164 23.51 -26.97 16.78
CA ARG A 164 23.43 -26.38 18.13
C ARG A 164 23.18 -27.40 19.24
N TRP A 165 22.42 -28.45 18.98
CA TRP A 165 22.12 -29.52 19.93
C TRP A 165 22.03 -30.87 19.19
N PRO A 166 23.15 -31.57 18.97
CA PRO A 166 23.19 -32.79 18.16
C PRO A 166 22.28 -33.92 18.65
N ALA A 167 22.00 -33.97 19.96
CA ALA A 167 21.14 -34.97 20.59
C ALA A 167 19.64 -34.65 20.51
N ILE A 168 19.23 -33.61 19.77
CA ILE A 168 17.82 -33.21 19.67
C ILE A 168 17.04 -34.19 18.78
N GLU A 169 15.91 -34.68 19.28
CA GLU A 169 14.96 -35.44 18.47
C GLU A 169 14.07 -34.48 17.68
N ILE A 170 13.95 -34.69 16.37
CA ILE A 170 13.13 -33.85 15.47
C ILE A 170 11.98 -34.69 14.97
N VAL A 171 10.75 -34.27 15.25
CA VAL A 171 9.51 -34.90 14.77
C VAL A 171 8.90 -34.00 13.71
N LEU A 172 8.69 -34.51 12.50
CA LEU A 172 8.06 -33.77 11.41
C LEU A 172 6.59 -34.19 11.26
N ALA A 173 5.69 -33.21 11.36
CA ALA A 173 4.30 -33.31 10.93
C ALA A 173 4.19 -32.58 9.57
N PRO A 174 4.14 -33.30 8.44
CA PRO A 174 4.14 -32.67 7.11
C PRO A 174 2.81 -31.98 6.84
N VAL A 175 2.84 -30.70 6.49
CA VAL A 175 1.65 -29.92 6.08
C VAL A 175 1.99 -29.00 4.91
N ARG A 176 1.02 -28.68 4.06
CA ARG A 176 1.16 -27.58 3.10
C ARG A 176 1.06 -26.24 3.81
N VAL A 177 2.15 -25.49 3.78
CA VAL A 177 2.22 -24.16 4.40
C VAL A 177 1.76 -23.03 3.48
N GLN A 178 1.64 -23.28 2.17
CA GLN A 178 1.26 -22.28 1.17
C GLN A 178 0.68 -22.92 -0.10
N GLY A 179 -0.12 -22.15 -0.84
CA GLY A 179 -0.73 -22.54 -2.11
C GLY A 179 -2.17 -23.05 -2.00
N PRO A 180 -2.83 -23.32 -3.14
CA PRO A 180 -4.19 -23.86 -3.16
C PRO A 180 -4.26 -25.19 -2.41
N GLY A 181 -5.21 -25.32 -1.47
CA GLY A 181 -5.37 -26.52 -0.63
C GLY A 181 -4.75 -26.45 0.76
N ALA A 182 -3.91 -25.45 1.06
CA ALA A 182 -3.23 -25.34 2.36
C ALA A 182 -4.17 -25.03 3.53
N ALA A 183 -5.34 -24.42 3.28
CA ALA A 183 -6.32 -24.12 4.32
C ALA A 183 -7.23 -25.31 4.66
N GLN A 184 -7.21 -26.37 3.84
CA GLN A 184 -8.07 -27.54 3.96
C GLN A 184 -7.35 -28.79 4.53
N GLU A 185 -6.02 -28.72 4.66
CA GLU A 185 -5.16 -29.74 5.28
C GLU A 185 -5.00 -29.46 6.77
#